data_AF-A0A818RJ77-F1
#
_entry.id   AF-A0A818RJ77-F1
#
_cell.length_a   1.000
_cell.length_b   1.000
_cell.length_c   1.000
_cell.angle_alpha   90.00
_cell.angle_beta   90.00
_cell.angle_gamma   90.00
#
_symmetry.space_group_name_H-M   'P 1'
#
loop_
_entity.id
_entity.type
_entity.pdbx_description
1 polymer ?
#
loop_
_entity_poly.entity_id
_entity_poly.type
_entity_poly.pdbx_seq_one_letter_code
_entity_poly.pdbx_strand_id
1 'polypeptide(L)'
;MSSLVQTNAWKNLKKLYDTIGINLNLRQLFSNDEKRFQHYTLEITTTDGLLLFDYSKNLINDEILRELFALCRECKIEEQRTKMFSGDIINFTEKRAVLHTVLRTPKDGKEVLVDGKNVLPDVHRVLEQMKTFSETIRNGQWKGYTGKSITDVVNIGIGGSDLGPLMVTEALKVR
;
A
#
# COMPACT_ATOMS: atom_id res chain seq x y z
N MET A 1 -9.86 13.03 -24.53
CA MET A 1 -8.67 12.17 -24.28
C MET A 1 -8.24 12.39 -22.84
N SER A 2 -7.86 11.34 -22.11
CA SER A 2 -7.44 11.46 -20.70
C SER A 2 -6.27 12.43 -20.55
N SER A 3 -6.18 13.15 -19.42
CA SER A 3 -5.04 14.04 -19.11
C SER A 3 -3.69 13.32 -19.22
N LEU A 4 -3.64 12.01 -18.94
CA LEU A 4 -2.43 11.19 -19.02
C LEU A 4 -1.78 11.21 -20.42
N VAL A 5 -2.52 10.85 -21.47
CA VAL A 5 -1.96 10.70 -22.82
C VAL A 5 -1.55 12.02 -23.48
N GLN A 6 -1.95 13.15 -22.89
CA GLN A 6 -1.63 14.48 -23.37
C GLN A 6 -0.30 15.01 -22.80
N THR A 7 0.18 14.40 -21.71
CA THR A 7 1.46 14.75 -21.07
C THR A 7 2.64 14.60 -22.04
N ASN A 8 3.67 15.42 -21.84
CA ASN A 8 4.88 15.33 -22.64
C ASN A 8 5.63 14.03 -22.35
N ALA A 9 5.70 13.64 -21.07
CA ALA A 9 6.33 12.37 -20.67
C ALA A 9 5.63 11.15 -21.32
N TRP A 10 4.30 11.16 -21.47
CA TRP A 10 3.61 10.06 -22.18
C TRP A 10 3.97 9.99 -23.66
N LYS A 11 4.02 11.14 -24.34
CA LYS A 11 4.43 11.20 -25.75
C LYS A 11 5.87 10.72 -25.93
N ASN A 12 6.76 11.08 -25.01
CA ASN A 12 8.14 10.60 -24.98
C ASN A 12 8.20 9.08 -24.77
N LEU A 13 7.48 8.54 -23.78
CA LEU A 13 7.39 7.09 -23.56
C LEU A 13 6.85 6.35 -24.77
N LYS A 14 5.84 6.89 -25.45
CA LYS A 14 5.30 6.29 -26.68
C LYS A 14 6.36 6.25 -27.78
N LYS A 15 7.10 7.35 -27.95
CA LYS A 15 8.22 7.41 -28.90
C LYS A 15 9.31 6.40 -28.55
N LEU A 16 9.72 6.32 -27.28
CA LEU A 16 10.71 5.35 -26.80
C LEU A 16 10.26 3.91 -27.03
N TYR A 17 8.98 3.62 -26.81
CA TYR A 17 8.41 2.33 -27.12
C TYR A 17 8.54 2.00 -28.61
N ASP A 18 8.14 2.93 -29.47
CA ASP A 18 8.16 2.74 -30.93
C ASP A 18 9.58 2.63 -31.50
N THR A 19 10.58 3.25 -30.87
CA THR A 19 11.97 3.24 -31.36
C THR A 19 12.82 2.11 -30.75
N ILE A 20 12.72 1.88 -29.44
CA ILE A 20 13.60 0.97 -28.69
C ILE A 20 12.79 -0.14 -28.01
N GLY A 21 11.68 0.24 -27.35
CA GLY A 21 10.90 -0.66 -26.49
C GLY A 21 10.38 -1.91 -27.19
N ILE A 22 9.94 -1.77 -28.45
CA ILE A 22 9.41 -2.87 -29.27
C ILE A 22 10.43 -4.00 -29.50
N ASN A 23 11.73 -3.66 -29.46
CA ASN A 23 12.82 -4.59 -29.71
C ASN A 23 13.54 -5.04 -28.43
N LEU A 24 13.08 -4.62 -27.25
CA LEU A 24 13.72 -5.02 -26.00
C LEU A 24 13.58 -6.52 -25.77
N ASN A 25 14.72 -7.17 -25.53
CA ASN A 25 14.79 -8.57 -25.18
C ASN A 25 15.43 -8.72 -23.80
N LEU A 26 14.72 -9.38 -22.88
CA LEU A 26 15.18 -9.48 -21.49
C LEU A 26 16.54 -10.21 -21.39
N ARG A 27 16.77 -11.27 -22.16
CA ARG A 27 18.06 -11.99 -22.13
C ARG A 27 19.20 -11.09 -22.58
N GLN A 28 18.99 -10.30 -23.63
CA GLN A 28 19.98 -9.32 -24.11
C GLN A 28 20.23 -8.21 -23.08
N LEU A 29 19.18 -7.72 -22.41
CA LEU A 29 19.31 -6.72 -21.36
C LEU A 29 20.18 -7.22 -20.19
N PHE A 30 20.06 -8.49 -19.82
CA PHE A 30 20.94 -9.11 -18.82
C PHE A 30 22.35 -9.40 -19.36
N SER A 31 22.50 -9.84 -20.62
CA SER A 31 23.83 -10.09 -21.19
C SER A 31 24.65 -8.81 -21.38
N ASN A 32 23.96 -7.69 -21.61
CA ASN A 32 24.60 -6.39 -21.85
C ASN A 32 24.89 -5.61 -20.57
N ASP A 33 24.33 -6.04 -19.43
CA ASP A 33 24.55 -5.43 -18.12
C ASP A 33 24.69 -6.52 -17.05
N GLU A 34 25.93 -6.91 -16.76
CA GLU A 34 26.24 -7.91 -15.72
C GLU A 34 25.77 -7.48 -14.32
N LYS A 35 25.52 -6.18 -14.11
CA LYS A 35 25.07 -5.60 -12.84
C LYS A 35 23.58 -5.26 -12.85
N ARG A 36 22.82 -5.73 -13.85
CA ARG A 36 21.39 -5.41 -14.00
C ARG A 36 20.57 -5.72 -12.75
N PHE A 37 20.84 -6.85 -12.09
CA PHE A 37 20.15 -7.19 -10.85
C PHE A 37 20.34 -6.09 -9.80
N GLN A 38 21.58 -5.66 -9.56
CA GLN A 38 21.91 -4.62 -8.58
C GLN A 38 21.34 -3.26 -8.98
N HIS A 39 21.34 -2.92 -10.27
CA HIS A 39 20.79 -1.65 -10.77
C HIS A 39 19.26 -1.55 -10.62
N TYR A 40 18.56 -2.68 -10.82
CA TYR A 40 17.10 -2.74 -10.84
C TYR A 40 16.53 -3.57 -9.69
N THR A 41 17.11 -3.38 -8.51
CA THR A 41 16.61 -3.96 -7.25
C THR A 41 16.62 -2.89 -6.17
N LEU A 42 15.63 -2.92 -5.28
CA LEU A 42 15.61 -2.13 -4.06
C LEU A 42 15.65 -3.06 -2.85
N GLU A 43 16.56 -2.77 -1.93
CA GLU A 43 16.63 -3.40 -0.63
C GLU A 43 16.02 -2.45 0.41
N ILE A 44 14.97 -2.91 1.09
CA ILE A 44 14.27 -2.15 2.13
C ILE A 44 14.41 -2.91 3.44
N THR A 45 15.32 -2.44 4.29
CA THR A 45 15.49 -2.97 5.64
C THR A 45 14.42 -2.40 6.57
N THR A 46 13.66 -3.28 7.21
CA THR A 46 12.73 -2.96 8.29
C THR A 46 13.28 -3.45 9.62
N THR A 47 12.59 -3.12 10.72
CA THR A 47 12.89 -3.65 12.06
C THR A 47 12.81 -5.17 12.14
N ASP A 48 12.03 -5.79 11.25
CA ASP A 48 11.65 -7.20 11.33
C ASP A 48 12.27 -8.05 10.19
N GLY A 49 13.06 -7.43 9.30
CA GLY A 49 13.78 -8.14 8.25
C GLY A 49 14.06 -7.30 7.01
N LEU A 50 14.55 -7.97 5.97
CA LEU A 50 14.85 -7.37 4.67
C LEU A 50 13.73 -7.67 3.68
N LEU A 51 13.20 -6.63 3.02
CA LEU A 51 12.36 -6.77 1.84
C LEU A 51 13.18 -6.46 0.59
N LEU A 52 13.32 -7.46 -0.27
CA LEU A 52 13.98 -7.34 -1.56
C LEU A 52 12.93 -7.15 -2.67
N PHE A 53 12.97 -6.00 -3.34
CA PHE A 53 12.14 -5.72 -4.51
C PHE A 53 12.99 -5.77 -5.77
N ASP A 54 13.11 -6.96 -6.36
CA ASP A 54 13.77 -7.20 -7.66
C ASP A 54 12.80 -6.91 -8.80
N TYR A 55 13.08 -5.85 -9.55
CA TYR A 55 12.34 -5.48 -10.77
C TYR A 55 13.21 -5.57 -12.03
N SER A 56 14.39 -6.19 -11.94
CA SER A 56 15.36 -6.36 -13.04
C SER A 56 14.84 -7.19 -14.21
N LYS A 57 13.87 -8.07 -13.95
CA LYS A 57 13.24 -8.95 -14.95
C LYS A 57 12.12 -8.26 -15.76
N ASN A 58 12.04 -6.94 -15.70
CA ASN A 58 11.14 -6.14 -16.54
C ASN A 58 11.84 -5.64 -17.81
N LEU A 59 11.05 -5.40 -18.86
CA LEU A 59 11.51 -4.81 -20.14
C LEU A 59 11.70 -3.29 -20.01
N ILE A 60 12.68 -2.90 -19.20
CA ILE A 60 13.04 -1.51 -18.92
C ILE A 60 14.54 -1.29 -19.06
N ASN A 61 14.92 -0.06 -19.34
CA ASN A 61 16.29 0.45 -19.22
C ASN A 61 16.25 1.83 -18.51
N ASP A 62 17.40 2.47 -18.34
CA ASP A 62 17.50 3.74 -17.61
C ASP A 62 16.73 4.88 -18.28
N GLU A 63 16.65 4.87 -19.61
CA GLU A 63 15.92 5.88 -20.37
C GLU A 63 14.41 5.74 -20.15
N ILE A 64 13.89 4.51 -20.24
CA ILE A 64 12.48 4.20 -19.96
C ILE A 64 12.14 4.54 -18.50
N LEU A 65 12.98 4.13 -17.54
CA LEU A 65 12.71 4.37 -16.13
C LEU A 65 12.70 5.87 -15.81
N ARG A 66 13.59 6.65 -16.42
CA ARG A 66 13.62 8.12 -16.29
C ARG A 66 12.33 8.76 -16.80
N GLU A 67 11.85 8.34 -17.97
CA GLU A 67 10.60 8.87 -18.52
C GLU A 67 9.36 8.41 -17.75
N LEU A 68 9.36 7.19 -17.19
CA LEU A 68 8.31 6.73 -16.27
C LEU A 68 8.25 7.62 -15.02
N PHE A 69 9.40 7.96 -14.43
CA PHE A 69 9.42 8.90 -13.31
C PHE A 69 9.05 10.33 -13.72
N ALA A 70 9.39 10.77 -14.93
CA ALA A 70 8.95 12.05 -15.47
C ALA A 70 7.41 12.09 -15.59
N LEU A 71 6.81 11.00 -16.06
CA LEU A 71 5.35 10.85 -16.13
C LEU A 71 4.71 10.91 -14.75
N CYS A 72 5.26 10.22 -13.74
CA CYS A 72 4.78 10.31 -12.37
C CYS A 72 4.80 11.75 -11.82
N ARG A 73 5.86 12.52 -12.12
CA ARG A 73 5.97 13.93 -11.73
C ARG A 73 4.95 14.81 -12.47
N GLU A 74 4.81 14.64 -13.78
CA GLU A 74 3.84 15.41 -14.59
C GLU A 74 2.40 15.10 -14.19
N CYS A 75 2.12 13.86 -13.76
CA CYS A 75 0.83 13.44 -13.18
C CYS A 75 0.67 13.81 -11.71
N LYS A 76 1.64 14.52 -11.11
CA LYS A 76 1.59 15.04 -9.74
C LYS A 76 1.37 13.97 -8.66
N ILE A 77 1.92 12.77 -8.85
CA ILE A 77 1.75 11.66 -7.89
C ILE A 77 2.22 12.04 -6.48
N GLU A 78 3.30 12.81 -6.35
CA GLU A 78 3.82 13.24 -5.06
C GLU A 78 2.90 14.24 -4.34
N GLU A 79 2.23 15.13 -5.09
CA GLU A 79 1.22 16.04 -4.56
C GLU A 79 0.00 15.23 -4.08
N GLN A 80 -0.49 14.29 -4.89
CA GLN A 80 -1.63 13.43 -4.51
C GLN A 80 -1.32 12.55 -3.31
N ARG A 81 -0.09 12.01 -3.22
CA ARG A 81 0.39 11.31 -2.02
C ARG A 81 0.32 12.22 -0.80
N THR A 82 0.86 13.44 -0.88
CA THR A 82 0.82 14.39 0.24
C THR A 82 -0.61 14.68 0.68
N LYS A 83 -1.52 14.94 -0.27
CA LYS A 83 -2.96 15.17 0.00
C LYS A 83 -3.63 13.98 0.70
N MET A 84 -3.32 12.76 0.28
CA MET A 84 -3.82 11.56 0.95
C MET A 84 -3.36 11.51 2.41
N PHE A 85 -2.08 11.74 2.67
CA PHE A 85 -1.50 11.66 4.01
C PHE A 85 -1.91 12.85 4.91
N SER A 86 -2.30 13.99 4.36
CA SER A 86 -2.77 15.16 5.13
C SER A 86 -4.24 15.11 5.52
N GLY A 87 -5.03 14.20 4.95
CA GLY A 87 -6.47 14.13 5.19
C GLY A 87 -7.31 14.97 4.23
N ASP A 88 -6.73 15.45 3.13
CA ASP A 88 -7.47 16.18 2.12
C ASP A 88 -8.56 15.30 1.48
N ILE A 89 -9.61 15.94 0.98
CA ILE A 89 -10.72 15.27 0.28
C ILE A 89 -10.27 14.86 -1.13
N ILE A 90 -9.57 13.73 -1.22
CA ILE A 90 -9.12 13.16 -2.50
C ILE A 90 -10.14 12.19 -3.11
N ASN A 91 -11.04 11.61 -2.30
CA ASN A 91 -12.23 10.95 -2.84
C ASN A 91 -13.28 12.03 -3.12
N PHE A 92 -13.10 12.70 -4.25
CA PHE A 92 -13.91 13.86 -4.65
C PHE A 92 -15.36 13.49 -4.99
N THR A 93 -15.63 12.24 -5.41
CA THR A 93 -17.00 11.81 -5.77
C THR A 93 -17.90 11.68 -4.55
N GLU A 94 -17.38 11.12 -3.45
CA GLU A 94 -18.11 10.98 -2.18
C GLU A 94 -17.80 12.10 -1.19
N LYS A 95 -16.90 13.03 -1.55
CA LYS A 95 -16.41 14.12 -0.70
C LYS A 95 -15.81 13.62 0.61
N ARG A 96 -14.92 12.62 0.54
CA ARG A 96 -14.26 12.00 1.71
C ARG A 96 -12.73 12.07 1.66
N ALA A 97 -12.14 12.16 2.84
CA ALA A 97 -10.72 11.86 3.04
C ALA A 97 -10.45 10.35 2.87
N VAL A 98 -9.20 9.98 2.55
CA VAL A 98 -8.78 8.57 2.38
C VAL A 98 -7.60 8.29 3.30
N LEU A 99 -7.89 7.73 4.49
CA LEU A 99 -6.95 7.71 5.63
C LEU A 99 -6.69 6.32 6.23
N HIS A 100 -6.65 5.28 5.40
CA HIS A 100 -6.23 3.94 5.85
C HIS A 100 -4.79 3.94 6.42
N THR A 101 -3.97 4.92 6.04
CA THR A 101 -2.62 5.13 6.59
C THR A 101 -2.65 5.48 8.09
N VAL A 102 -3.65 6.24 8.56
CA VAL A 102 -3.75 6.67 9.96
C VAL A 102 -4.08 5.51 10.90
N LEU A 103 -4.79 4.49 10.39
CA LEU A 103 -5.18 3.31 11.17
C LEU A 103 -3.97 2.48 11.68
N ARG A 104 -2.78 2.71 11.12
CA ARG A 104 -1.52 2.05 11.44
C ARG A 104 -0.41 3.02 11.88
N THR A 105 -0.77 4.27 12.15
CA THR A 105 0.17 5.27 12.67
C THR A 105 0.42 5.00 14.17
N PRO A 106 1.68 5.05 14.65
CA PRO A 106 1.97 4.98 16.08
C PRO A 106 1.26 6.07 16.90
N LYS A 107 1.10 5.84 18.21
CA LYS A 107 0.36 6.75 19.10
C LYS A 107 0.99 8.13 19.24
N ASP A 108 2.32 8.19 19.10
CA ASP A 108 3.14 9.40 19.06
C ASP A 108 3.39 9.92 17.64
N GLY A 109 2.70 9.33 16.65
CA GLY A 109 2.78 9.73 15.26
C GLY A 109 2.16 11.09 14.97
N LYS A 110 2.37 11.56 13.74
CA LYS A 110 1.90 12.88 13.29
C LYS A 110 0.38 12.98 13.33
N GLU A 111 -0.11 14.11 13.80
CA GLU A 111 -1.52 14.50 13.74
C GLU A 111 -2.03 14.57 12.29
N VAL A 112 -3.26 14.08 12.10
CA VAL A 112 -4.00 14.19 10.84
C VAL A 112 -5.38 14.73 11.16
N LEU A 113 -5.74 15.82 10.49
CA LEU A 113 -7.00 16.52 10.71
C LEU A 113 -8.04 16.12 9.67
N VAL A 114 -9.25 15.83 10.11
CA VAL A 114 -10.44 15.72 9.26
C VAL A 114 -11.48 16.66 9.85
N ASP A 115 -11.97 17.61 9.04
CA ASP A 115 -12.90 18.65 9.47
C ASP A 115 -12.42 19.42 10.72
N GLY A 116 -11.11 19.68 10.79
CA GLY A 116 -10.46 20.39 11.90
C GLY A 116 -10.26 19.57 13.17
N LYS A 117 -10.62 18.27 13.17
CA LYS A 117 -10.43 17.38 14.32
C LYS A 117 -9.32 16.36 14.06
N ASN A 118 -8.41 16.20 15.03
CA ASN A 118 -7.43 15.12 15.02
C ASN A 118 -8.13 13.76 15.14
N VAL A 119 -7.90 12.87 14.17
CA VAL A 119 -8.52 11.53 14.16
C VAL A 119 -7.68 10.47 14.86
N LEU A 120 -6.38 10.72 15.11
CA LEU A 120 -5.48 9.73 15.71
C LEU A 120 -5.90 9.28 17.12
N PRO A 121 -6.38 10.17 18.02
CA PRO A 121 -6.90 9.75 19.33
C PRO A 121 -8.09 8.78 19.24
N ASP A 122 -9.01 9.00 18.29
CA ASP A 122 -10.17 8.14 18.10
C ASP A 122 -9.78 6.76 17.57
N VAL A 123 -8.77 6.70 16.67
CA VAL A 123 -8.18 5.44 16.20
C VAL A 123 -7.63 4.63 17.38
N HIS A 124 -6.78 5.23 18.22
CA HIS A 124 -6.20 4.52 19.36
C HIS A 124 -7.22 4.13 20.43
N ARG A 125 -8.28 4.92 20.60
CA ARG A 125 -9.40 4.55 21.49
C ARG A 125 -10.06 3.24 21.02
N VAL A 126 -10.30 3.09 19.72
CA VAL A 126 -10.89 1.86 19.16
C VAL A 126 -9.90 0.70 19.20
N LEU A 127 -8.62 0.92 18.92
CA LEU A 127 -7.58 -0.12 19.06
C LEU A 127 -7.48 -0.64 20.50
N GLU A 128 -7.59 0.23 21.51
CA GLU A 128 -7.59 -0.18 22.92
C GLU A 128 -8.86 -0.97 23.28
N GLN A 129 -10.00 -0.56 22.75
CA GLN A 129 -11.25 -1.31 22.91
C GLN A 129 -11.15 -2.71 22.27
N MET A 130 -10.57 -2.81 21.06
CA MET A 130 -10.32 -4.08 20.38
C MET A 130 -9.37 -4.96 21.18
N LYS A 131 -8.28 -4.40 21.71
CA LYS A 131 -7.35 -5.11 22.59
C LYS A 131 -8.07 -5.69 23.80
N THR A 132 -8.75 -4.84 24.58
CA THR A 132 -9.50 -5.25 25.78
C THR A 132 -10.48 -6.38 25.47
N PHE A 133 -11.30 -6.22 24.42
CA PHE A 133 -12.26 -7.24 24.02
C PHE A 133 -11.56 -8.55 23.61
N SER A 134 -10.56 -8.47 22.74
CA SER A 134 -9.84 -9.65 22.26
C SER A 134 -9.14 -10.41 23.37
N GLU A 135 -8.59 -9.73 24.38
CA GLU A 135 -7.98 -10.35 25.55
C GLU A 135 -9.03 -11.10 26.38
N THR A 136 -10.21 -10.50 26.65
CA THR A 136 -11.29 -11.16 27.39
C THR A 136 -11.83 -12.43 26.71
N ILE A 137 -11.83 -12.45 25.38
CA ILE A 137 -12.19 -13.64 24.60
C ILE A 137 -11.09 -14.69 24.72
N ARG A 138 -9.84 -14.32 24.44
CA ARG A 138 -8.68 -15.23 24.38
C ARG A 138 -8.32 -15.85 25.72
N ASN A 139 -8.52 -15.14 26.83
CA ASN A 139 -8.28 -15.64 28.18
C ASN A 139 -9.50 -16.38 28.77
N GLY A 140 -10.61 -16.47 28.01
CA GLY A 140 -11.83 -17.15 28.43
C GLY A 140 -12.60 -16.45 29.53
N GLN A 141 -12.33 -15.18 29.85
CA GLN A 141 -13.15 -14.40 30.78
C GLN A 141 -14.54 -14.12 30.20
N TRP A 142 -14.62 -13.86 28.89
CA TRP A 142 -15.89 -13.71 28.21
C TRP A 142 -16.58 -15.06 28.09
N LYS A 143 -17.75 -15.18 28.71
CA LYS A 143 -18.55 -16.40 28.71
C LYS A 143 -19.74 -16.31 27.75
N GLY A 144 -20.05 -17.42 27.10
CA GLY A 144 -21.32 -17.60 26.41
C GLY A 144 -22.48 -17.76 27.40
N TYR A 145 -23.70 -17.88 26.89
CA TYR A 145 -24.92 -17.91 27.70
C TYR A 145 -24.99 -19.04 28.75
N THR A 146 -24.22 -20.12 28.57
CA THR A 146 -24.12 -21.26 29.51
C THR A 146 -22.93 -21.17 30.47
N GLY A 147 -22.19 -20.07 30.47
CA GLY A 147 -20.97 -19.91 31.28
C GLY A 147 -19.70 -20.53 30.68
N LYS A 148 -19.78 -21.16 29.50
CA LYS A 148 -18.63 -21.71 28.78
C LYS A 148 -17.81 -20.61 28.08
N SER A 149 -16.50 -20.80 27.98
CA SER A 149 -15.61 -19.91 27.21
C SER A 149 -15.89 -20.02 25.71
N ILE A 150 -15.54 -18.99 24.95
CA ILE A 150 -15.65 -18.97 23.48
C ILE A 150 -14.53 -19.81 22.86
N THR A 151 -14.87 -20.72 21.94
CA THR A 151 -13.92 -21.55 21.19
C THR A 151 -13.80 -21.16 19.72
N ASP A 152 -14.87 -20.59 19.16
CA ASP A 152 -15.00 -20.30 17.74
C ASP A 152 -15.47 -18.86 17.55
N VAL A 153 -14.85 -18.17 16.60
CA VAL A 153 -15.23 -16.82 16.17
C VAL A 153 -15.66 -16.90 14.71
N VAL A 154 -16.91 -16.54 14.45
CA VAL A 154 -17.47 -16.52 13.09
C VAL A 154 -17.56 -15.07 12.62
N ASN A 155 -16.74 -14.71 11.63
CA ASN A 155 -16.86 -13.41 10.95
C ASN A 155 -17.98 -13.50 9.91
N ILE A 156 -18.99 -12.64 10.02
CA ILE A 156 -20.08 -12.56 9.03
C ILE A 156 -19.92 -11.24 8.29
N GLY A 157 -19.45 -11.30 7.05
CA GLY A 157 -19.18 -10.13 6.22
C GLY A 157 -19.09 -10.51 4.74
N ILE A 158 -19.00 -9.49 3.89
CA ILE A 158 -18.79 -9.65 2.44
C ILE A 158 -17.80 -8.59 1.94
N GLY A 159 -17.11 -8.89 0.84
CA GLY A 159 -16.21 -7.94 0.18
C GLY A 159 -15.06 -7.51 1.08
N GLY A 160 -14.91 -6.19 1.27
CA GLY A 160 -13.84 -5.61 2.10
C GLY A 160 -13.90 -6.02 3.58
N SER A 161 -15.08 -6.40 4.08
CA SER A 161 -15.28 -6.85 5.47
C SER A 161 -15.02 -8.35 5.68
N ASP A 162 -14.61 -9.08 4.64
CA ASP A 162 -14.37 -10.52 4.68
C ASP A 162 -12.97 -10.90 4.16
N LEU A 163 -12.63 -10.46 2.95
CA LEU A 163 -11.39 -10.87 2.27
C LEU A 163 -10.13 -10.48 3.04
N GLY A 164 -10.12 -9.30 3.66
CA GLY A 164 -8.99 -8.82 4.46
C GLY A 164 -8.76 -9.70 5.70
N PRO A 165 -9.75 -9.84 6.61
CA PRO A 165 -9.66 -10.74 7.74
C PRO A 165 -9.26 -12.18 7.38
N LEU A 166 -9.91 -12.78 6.37
CA LEU A 166 -9.62 -14.16 5.94
C LEU A 166 -8.18 -14.34 5.44
N MET A 167 -7.72 -13.44 4.57
CA MET A 167 -6.36 -13.52 4.01
C MET A 167 -5.29 -13.42 5.11
N VAL A 168 -5.47 -12.48 6.06
CA VAL A 168 -4.49 -12.24 7.12
C VAL A 168 -4.46 -13.40 8.13
N THR A 169 -5.60 -13.96 8.52
CA THR A 169 -5.63 -15.07 9.48
C THR A 169 -5.01 -16.34 8.89
N GLU A 170 -5.22 -16.61 7.59
CA GLU A 170 -4.59 -17.75 6.92
C GLU A 170 -3.08 -17.55 6.71
N ALA A 171 -2.64 -16.33 6.36
CA ALA A 171 -1.22 -16.03 6.18
C ALA A 171 -0.42 -16.08 7.49
N LEU A 172 -1.03 -15.68 8.62
CA LEU A 172 -0.40 -15.67 9.95
C LEU A 172 -0.70 -16.90 10.80
N LYS A 173 -1.27 -17.94 10.19
CA LYS A 173 -1.56 -19.19 10.89
C LYS A 173 -0.26 -19.85 11.34
N VAL A 174 -0.12 -20.06 12.64
CA VAL A 174 1.00 -20.83 13.20
C VAL A 174 0.85 -22.27 12.71
N ARG A 175 1.84 -22.74 11.94
CA ARG A 175 1.96 -24.14 11.53
C ARG A 175 2.77 -24.91 12.56
#